data_AF-A0A538D731-F1
#
_entry.id   AF-A0A538D731-F1
#
_cell.length_a   1.000
_cell.length_b   1.000
_cell.length_c   1.000
_cell.angle_alpha   90.00
_cell.angle_beta   90.00
_cell.angle_gamma   90.00
#
_symmetry.space_group_name_H-M   'P 1'
#
loop_
_entity.id
_entity.type
_entity.pdbx_description
1 polymer ?
#
loop_
_entity_poly.entity_id
_entity_poly.type
_entity_poly.pdbx_seq_one_letter_code
_entity_poly.pdbx_strand_id
1 'polypeptide(L)' 'MTSLRPIRFRRSRTAKTVEALTDLLGGLTAERQTLRASDAGSVKLERNRVAIARAQWELSYALIERYSPAPAVARSAA' A
#
# COMPACT_ATOMS: atom_id res chain seq x y z
N MET A 1 18.09 16.45 -12.68
CA MET A 1 16.75 15.98 -12.26
C MET A 1 16.87 14.53 -11.83
N THR A 2 16.94 14.25 -10.53
CA THR A 2 17.10 12.89 -10.01
C THR A 2 15.85 12.08 -10.30
N SER A 3 15.94 11.14 -11.24
CA SER A 3 14.85 10.20 -11.53
C SER A 3 14.63 9.32 -10.30
N LEU A 4 13.59 9.62 -9.52
CA LEU A 4 13.14 8.79 -8.42
C LEU A 4 12.54 7.52 -9.03
N ARG A 5 13.39 6.51 -9.26
CA ARG A 5 12.88 5.17 -9.59
C ARG A 5 11.88 4.78 -8.50
N PRO A 6 10.63 4.41 -8.86
CA PRO A 6 9.65 4.02 -7.87
C PRO A 6 10.20 2.81 -7.11
N ILE A 7 10.21 2.91 -5.78
CA ILE A 7 10.53 1.80 -4.91
C ILE A 7 9.54 0.68 -5.26
N ARG A 8 10.06 -0.42 -5.82
CA ARG A 8 9.24 -1.59 -6.13
C ARG A 8 9.03 -2.35 -4.83
N PHE A 9 7.96 -2.05 -4.12
CA PHE A 9 7.49 -2.95 -3.07
C PHE A 9 7.15 -4.30 -3.71
N ARG A 10 7.57 -5.40 -3.07
CA ARG A 10 7.19 -6.74 -3.51
C ARG A 10 5.81 -7.06 -2.99
N ARG A 11 5.02 -7.77 -3.79
CA ARG A 11 3.71 -8.27 -3.38
C ARG A 11 3.89 -9.20 -2.19
N SER A 12 3.19 -8.91 -1.09
CA SER A 12 3.04 -9.86 0.00
C SER A 12 2.44 -11.15 -0.55
N ARG A 13 2.96 -12.30 -0.12
CA ARG A 13 2.42 -13.62 -0.50
C ARG A 13 1.03 -13.85 0.10
N THR A 14 0.72 -13.17 1.20
CA THR A 14 -0.62 -13.09 1.78
C THR A 14 -1.22 -11.75 1.37
N ALA A 15 -2.12 -11.77 0.38
CA ALA A 15 -2.86 -10.59 -0.03
C ALA A 15 -3.80 -10.17 1.11
N LYS A 16 -3.66 -8.93 1.58
CA LYS A 16 -4.61 -8.33 2.52
C LYS A 16 -5.82 -7.82 1.75
N THR A 17 -6.99 -7.83 2.39
CA THR A 17 -8.19 -7.23 1.80
C THR A 17 -8.08 -5.71 1.75
N VAL A 18 -8.93 -5.08 0.93
CA VAL A 18 -9.03 -3.61 0.81
C VAL A 18 -9.35 -2.98 2.17
N GLU A 19 -10.24 -3.60 2.94
CA GLU A 19 -10.68 -3.15 4.26
C GLU A 19 -9.52 -3.20 5.26
N ALA A 20 -8.82 -4.34 5.34
CA ALA A 20 -7.67 -4.49 6.24
C ALA A 20 -6.52 -3.53 5.93
N LEU A 21 -6.32 -3.19 4.65
CA LEU A 21 -5.31 -2.22 4.23
C LEU A 21 -5.72 -0.78 4.55
N THR A 22 -7.01 -0.47 4.45
CA THR A 22 -7.58 0.83 4.86
C THR A 22 -7.42 1.05 6.36
N ASP A 23 -7.77 0.04 7.17
CA ASP A 23 -7.61 0.09 8.62
C ASP A 23 -6.13 0.25 9.03
N LEU A 24 -5.24 -0.51 8.37
CA LEU A 24 -3.81 -0.40 8.60
C LEU A 24 -3.27 1.01 8.28
N LEU A 25 -3.72 1.62 7.17
CA LEU A 25 -3.35 2.98 6.83
C LEU A 25 -3.86 4.01 7.83
N GLY A 26 -5.08 3.82 8.35
CA GLY A 26 -5.62 4.61 9.46
C GLY A 26 -4.71 4.54 10.69
N GLY A 27 -4.36 3.33 11.12
CA GLY A 27 -3.44 3.11 12.25
C GLY A 27 -2.06 3.74 12.04
N LEU A 28 -1.45 3.56 10.87
CA LEU A 28 -0.14 4.15 10.54
C LEU A 28 -0.18 5.68 10.49
N THR A 29 -1.28 6.27 10.05
CA THR A 29 -1.46 7.72 10.02
C THR A 29 -1.62 8.28 11.43
N ALA A 30 -2.38 7.61 12.29
CA ALA A 30 -2.48 7.95 13.71
C ALA A 30 -1.13 7.84 14.42
N GLU A 31 -0.38 6.75 14.20
CA GLU A 31 0.99 6.58 14.70
C GLU A 31 1.89 7.72 14.25
N ARG A 32 1.81 8.12 12.97
CA ARG A 32 2.58 9.25 12.44
C ARG A 32 2.30 10.55 13.18
N GLN A 33 1.03 10.80 13.50
CA GLN A 33 0.63 11.99 14.24
C GLN A 33 1.20 11.96 15.66
N THR A 34 1.15 10.80 16.34
CA THR A 34 1.79 10.62 17.65
C THR A 34 3.30 10.83 17.59
N LEU A 35 3.98 10.26 16.58
CA LEU A 35 5.43 10.43 16.40
C LEU A 35 5.81 11.90 16.20
N ARG A 36 5.00 12.68 15.48
CA ARG A 36 5.23 14.13 15.34
C ARG A 36 4.97 14.89 16.63
N ALA A 37 3.90 14.55 17.34
CA ALA A 37 3.55 15.18 18.61
C ALA A 37 4.61 14.92 19.70
N SER A 38 5.26 13.76 19.67
CA SER A 38 6.32 13.39 20.61
C SER A 38 7.74 13.78 20.17
N ASP A 39 7.88 14.61 19.13
CA ASP A 39 9.16 14.96 18.49
C ASP A 39 10.07 13.75 18.23
N ALA A 40 9.48 12.66 17.71
CA ALA A 40 10.21 11.43 17.46
C ALA A 40 11.30 11.64 16.40
N GLY A 41 12.49 11.08 16.66
CA GLY A 41 13.63 11.20 15.76
C GLY A 41 13.34 10.74 14.32
N SER A 42 14.07 11.33 13.38
CA SER A 42 13.91 11.16 11.92
C SER A 42 13.80 9.70 11.46
N VAL A 43 14.55 8.79 12.08
CA VAL A 43 14.52 7.35 11.77
C VAL A 43 13.14 6.74 12.01
N LYS A 44 12.44 7.10 13.09
CA LYS A 44 11.10 6.58 13.39
C LYS A 44 10.09 7.11 12.37
N LEU A 45 10.17 8.40 12.05
CA LEU A 45 9.32 9.04 11.04
C LEU A 45 9.51 8.44 9.64
N GLU A 46 10.74 8.08 9.28
CA GLU A 46 11.05 7.45 8.00
C GLU A 46 10.56 6.01 7.93
N ARG A 47 10.72 5.24 9.01
CA ARG A 47 10.14 3.88 9.09
C ARG A 47 8.63 3.90 8.93
N ASN A 48 7.94 4.80 9.64
CA ASN A 48 6.50 4.96 9.50
C ASN A 48 6.12 5.43 8.07
N ARG A 49 6.89 6.35 7.45
CA ARG A 49 6.67 6.77 6.06
C ARG A 49 6.76 5.60 5.07
N VAL A 50 7.77 4.75 5.23
CA VAL A 50 7.95 3.54 4.38
C VAL A 50 6.83 2.54 4.60
N ALA A 51 6.35 2.36 5.84
CA ALA A 51 5.21 1.50 6.15
C ALA A 51 3.91 2.00 5.48
N ILE A 52 3.64 3.31 5.53
CA ILE A 52 2.50 3.94 4.83
C ILE A 52 2.59 3.69 3.32
N ALA A 53 3.75 3.98 2.72
CA ALA A 53 3.93 3.80 1.28
C ALA A 53 3.75 2.34 0.85
N ARG A 54 4.18 1.37 1.67
CA ARG A 54 3.95 -0.05 1.41
C ARG A 54 2.47 -0.41 1.47
N ALA A 55 1.75 0.02 2.51
CA ALA A 55 0.32 -0.26 2.66
C ALA A 55 -0.50 0.38 1.52
N GLN A 56 -0.16 1.60 1.10
CA GLN A 56 -0.76 2.25 -0.08
C GLN A 56 -0.50 1.46 -1.36
N TRP A 57 0.73 0.98 -1.55
CA TRP A 57 1.07 0.16 -2.71
C TRP A 57 0.26 -1.14 -2.73
N GLU A 58 0.16 -1.84 -1.60
CA GLU A 58 -0.67 -3.06 -1.47
C GLU A 58 -2.15 -2.74 -1.73
N LEU A 59 -2.67 -1.62 -1.22
CA LEU A 59 -4.06 -1.20 -1.41
C LEU A 59 -4.39 -0.96 -2.88
N SER A 60 -3.51 -0.26 -3.60
CA SER A 60 -3.67 -0.05 -5.05
C SER A 60 -3.81 -1.38 -5.79
N TYR A 61 -2.99 -2.37 -5.47
CA TYR A 61 -3.08 -3.70 -6.08
C TYR A 61 -4.35 -4.46 -5.69
N ALA A 62 -4.78 -4.39 -4.43
CA ALA A 62 -6.02 -5.03 -3.98
C ALA A 62 -7.25 -4.41 -4.66
N LEU A 63 -7.25 -3.09 -4.87
CA LEU A 63 -8.31 -2.40 -5.62
C LEU A 63 -8.32 -2.80 -7.10
N ILE A 64 -7.14 -2.87 -7.73
CA ILE A 64 -7.04 -3.35 -9.12
C ILE A 64 -7.58 -4.78 -9.22
N GLU A 65 -7.23 -5.68 -8.31
CA GLU A 65 -7.75 -7.05 -8.33
C GLU A 65 -9.26 -7.12 -8.12
N ARG A 66 -9.81 -6.31 -7.22
CA ARG A 66 -11.24 -6.28 -6.92
C ARG A 66 -12.08 -5.76 -8.09
N TYR A 67 -11.54 -4.81 -8.85
CA TYR A 67 -12.29 -4.09 -9.88
C TYR A 67 -11.80 -4.35 -11.31
N SER A 68 -10.74 -5.13 -11.50
CA SER A 68 -10.34 -5.56 -12.84
C SER A 68 -11.45 -6.42 -13.41
N PRO A 69 -11.93 -6.13 -14.64
CA PRO A 69 -12.81 -7.06 -15.32
C PRO A 69 -12.10 -8.41 -15.42
N ALA A 70 -12.83 -9.49 -15.12
CA ALA A 70 -12.31 -10.83 -15.36
C ALA A 70 -11.82 -10.90 -16.81
N PRO A 71 -10.65 -11.52 -17.09
CA PRO A 71 -10.23 -11.73 -18.47
C PRO A 71 -11.40 -12.40 -19.16
N ALA A 72 -11.93 -11.77 -20.22
CA ALA A 72 -12.95 -12.36 -21.05
C ALA A 72 -12.38 -13.71 -21.50
N VAL A 73 -12.84 -14.78 -20.86
CA VAL A 73 -12.49 -16.15 -21.23
C VAL A 73 -12.88 -16.19 -22.70
N ALA A 74 -11.89 -16.27 -23.58
CA ALA A 74 -12.07 -16.11 -25.00
C ALA A 74 -13.13 -17.10 -25.45
N ARG A 75 -14.37 -16.61 -25.59
CA ARG A 75 -15.51 -17.38 -26.03
C ARG A 75 -15.40 -17.41 -27.56
N SER A 76 -14.35 -18.07 -28.04
CA SER A 76 -14.19 -18.43 -29.44
C SER A 76 -14.15 -19.94 -29.50
N ALA A 77 -15.34 -20.51 -29.39
CA ALA A 77 -15.68 -21.81 -29.93
C ALA A 77 -16.94 -21.59 -30.77
N ALA A 78 -16.75 -21.50 -32.09
CA ALA A 78 -17.70 -21.79 -33.17
C ALA A 78 -16.94 -21.70 -34.50
#